data_AF-M1QH79-F1
#
_entry.id   AF-M1QH79-F1
#
_cell.length_a   1.000
_cell.length_b   1.000
_cell.length_c   1.000
_cell.angle_alpha   90.00
_cell.angle_beta   90.00
_cell.angle_gamma   90.00
#
_symmetry.space_group_name_H-M   'P 1'
#
loop_
_entity.id
_entity.type
_entity.pdbx_description
1 polymer ?
#
loop_
_entity_poly.entity_id
_entity_poly.type
_entity_poly.pdbx_seq_one_letter_code
_entity_poly.pdbx_strand_id
1 'polypeptide(L)'
;MPEEEKQDKQPEELKEEENKAEPIPQNDEDLMKLWEEAMQAQAQTESSTENQQPQATVQEQDISKELQRILDIPLSITVVIGTTVITIKELLNLRPGSVVALDESINSFVSVYANGKLIAKAELVVVGENFGIRIAEIIEKEDRVKSLASH
;
A
#
# COMPACT_ATOMS: atom_id res chain seq x y z
N MET A 1 -12.89 -53.05 -24.65
CA MET A 1 -11.98 -52.54 -23.60
C MET A 1 -12.83 -51.94 -22.48
N PRO A 2 -12.95 -52.64 -21.34
CA PRO A 2 -13.12 -52.05 -20.01
C PRO A 2 -11.77 -52.04 -19.27
N GLU A 3 -11.49 -51.00 -18.48
CA GLU A 3 -10.51 -50.90 -17.36
C GLU A 3 -10.44 -49.40 -16.99
N GLU A 4 -11.07 -49.00 -15.88
CA GLU A 4 -10.43 -48.73 -14.58
C GLU A 4 -9.53 -47.48 -14.58
N GLU A 5 -9.98 -46.40 -13.94
CA GLU A 5 -9.06 -45.64 -13.08
C GLU A 5 -9.79 -45.02 -11.89
N LYS A 6 -9.36 -45.53 -10.74
CA LYS A 6 -9.60 -45.19 -9.33
C LYS A 6 -9.81 -43.71 -9.03
N GLN A 7 -10.68 -43.46 -8.06
CA GLN A 7 -10.31 -42.62 -6.91
C GLN A 7 -11.13 -43.00 -5.68
N ASP A 8 -10.53 -43.87 -4.86
CA ASP A 8 -10.64 -43.79 -3.40
C ASP A 8 -10.37 -42.35 -2.96
N LYS A 9 -11.29 -41.79 -2.18
CA LYS A 9 -10.95 -40.90 -1.06
C LYS A 9 -12.09 -40.97 -0.06
N GLN A 10 -11.81 -41.71 1.01
CA GLN A 10 -12.53 -41.72 2.28
C GLN A 10 -12.89 -40.28 2.69
N PRO A 11 -14.06 -40.02 3.30
CA PRO A 11 -14.22 -38.81 4.08
C PRO A 11 -13.26 -38.91 5.28
N GLU A 12 -12.31 -37.98 5.36
CA GLU A 12 -11.45 -37.83 6.53
C GLU A 12 -12.33 -37.65 7.78
N GLU A 13 -12.17 -38.60 8.70
CA GLU A 13 -12.67 -38.58 10.06
C GLU A 13 -12.23 -37.27 10.72
N LEU A 14 -13.20 -36.38 10.97
CA LEU A 14 -13.05 -35.24 11.85
C LEU A 14 -12.68 -35.80 13.23
N LYS A 15 -11.43 -35.61 13.63
CA LYS A 15 -10.99 -35.84 15.00
C LYS A 15 -11.81 -34.94 15.90
N GLU A 16 -12.84 -35.52 16.52
CA GLU A 16 -13.46 -34.95 17.71
C GLU A 16 -12.40 -35.00 18.81
N GLU A 17 -11.75 -33.86 18.99
CA GLU A 17 -11.01 -33.54 20.20
C GLU A 17 -12.04 -33.62 21.34
N GLU A 18 -12.02 -34.76 22.03
CA GLU A 18 -12.83 -35.08 23.19
C GLU A 18 -12.75 -33.90 24.15
N ASN A 19 -13.79 -33.06 24.11
CA ASN A 19 -14.07 -32.07 25.13
C ASN A 19 -14.05 -32.83 26.45
N LYS A 20 -12.99 -32.60 27.23
CA LYS A 20 -12.92 -32.96 28.64
C LYS A 20 -13.95 -32.08 29.38
N ALA A 21 -15.23 -32.37 29.15
CA ALA A 21 -16.33 -31.76 29.85
C ALA A 21 -16.30 -32.32 31.26
N GLU A 22 -15.89 -31.47 32.22
CA GLU A 22 -16.10 -31.75 33.62
C GLU A 22 -17.59 -32.07 33.84
N PRO A 23 -17.93 -33.12 34.61
CA PRO A 23 -19.31 -33.53 34.79
C PRO A 23 -20.10 -32.37 35.41
N ILE A 24 -21.13 -31.92 34.71
CA ILE A 24 -22.01 -30.85 35.19
C ILE A 24 -22.74 -31.39 36.43
N PRO A 25 -22.53 -30.84 37.64
CA PRO A 25 -23.10 -31.39 38.85
C PRO A 25 -24.64 -31.31 38.80
N GLN A 26 -25.30 -32.43 39.12
CA GLN A 26 -26.75 -32.59 39.00
C GLN A 26 -27.53 -32.15 40.26
N ASN A 27 -26.82 -31.70 41.30
CA ASN A 27 -27.39 -31.29 42.58
C ASN A 27 -27.00 -29.85 42.91
N ASP A 28 -27.95 -29.09 43.48
CA ASP A 28 -27.78 -27.66 43.81
C ASP A 28 -26.66 -27.41 44.84
N GLU A 29 -26.42 -28.36 45.76
CA GLU A 29 -25.36 -28.28 46.77
C GLU A 29 -23.95 -28.44 46.16
N ASP A 30 -23.83 -29.30 45.14
CA ASP A 30 -22.58 -29.54 44.42
C ASP A 30 -22.29 -28.40 43.42
N LEU A 31 -23.35 -27.78 42.86
CA LEU A 31 -23.24 -26.56 42.06
C LEU A 31 -22.72 -25.39 42.89
N MET A 32 -23.17 -25.22 44.14
CA MET A 32 -22.64 -24.16 45.02
C MET A 32 -21.17 -24.37 45.38
N LYS A 33 -20.76 -25.61 45.69
CA LYS A 33 -19.34 -25.92 45.97
C LYS A 33 -18.43 -25.63 44.78
N LEU A 34 -18.86 -25.97 43.57
CA LEU A 34 -18.06 -25.76 42.36
C LEU A 34 -17.85 -24.27 42.06
N TRP A 35 -18.86 -23.43 42.32
CA TRP A 35 -18.76 -21.98 42.16
C TRP A 35 -17.89 -21.33 43.25
N GLU A 36 -17.94 -21.88 44.47
CA GLU A 36 -17.13 -21.41 45.60
C GLU A 36 -15.65 -21.78 45.42
N GLU A 37 -15.36 -22.97 44.89
CA GLU A 37 -14.01 -23.43 44.55
C GLU A 37 -13.42 -22.66 43.36
N ALA A 38 -14.23 -22.36 42.33
CA ALA A 38 -13.82 -21.52 41.20
C ALA A 38 -13.53 -20.07 41.60
N MET A 39 -14.33 -19.47 42.50
CA MET A 39 -14.07 -18.12 43.02
C MET A 39 -12.78 -18.05 43.84
N GLN A 40 -12.50 -19.08 44.64
CA GLN A 40 -11.26 -19.16 45.42
C GLN A 40 -10.03 -19.40 44.52
N ALA A 41 -10.19 -20.15 43.42
CA ALA A 41 -9.13 -20.35 42.43
C ALA A 41 -8.78 -19.07 41.66
N GLN A 42 -9.78 -18.21 41.35
CA GLN A 42 -9.52 -16.89 40.76
C GLN A 42 -8.83 -15.94 41.75
N ALA A 43 -9.24 -15.95 43.02
CA ALA A 43 -8.63 -15.09 44.05
C ALA A 43 -7.13 -15.41 44.31
N GLN A 44 -6.67 -16.64 44.05
CA GLN A 44 -5.26 -17.02 44.18
C GLN A 44 -4.44 -16.88 42.88
N THR A 45 -5.08 -16.78 41.72
CA THR A 45 -4.41 -16.62 40.41
C THR A 45 -4.24 -15.15 39.98
N GLU A 46 -4.95 -14.21 40.62
CA GLU A 46 -4.86 -12.77 40.36
C GLU A 46 -3.51 -12.11 40.72
N SER A 47 -2.57 -12.81 41.35
CA SER A 47 -1.26 -12.23 41.69
C SER A 47 -0.17 -12.44 40.63
N SER A 48 -0.38 -13.26 39.59
CA SER A 48 0.66 -13.49 38.58
C SER A 48 0.10 -14.09 37.28
N THR A 49 -0.63 -13.32 36.47
CA THR A 49 -0.63 -13.40 34.99
C THR A 49 -1.40 -12.19 34.45
N GLU A 50 -0.72 -11.05 34.38
CA GLU A 50 -1.18 -9.88 33.65
C GLU A 50 -1.07 -10.16 32.14
N ASN A 51 -2.19 -10.60 31.58
CA ASN A 51 -2.74 -10.14 30.31
C ASN A 51 -1.75 -9.87 29.15
N GLN A 52 -1.15 -10.93 28.59
CA GLN A 52 -0.55 -10.84 27.25
C GLN A 52 -1.59 -11.18 26.19
N GLN A 53 -2.49 -10.23 25.97
CA GLN A 53 -3.21 -10.14 24.71
C GLN A 53 -2.29 -9.40 23.73
N PRO A 54 -1.97 -9.93 22.54
CA PRO A 54 -1.30 -9.15 21.51
C PRO A 54 -2.31 -8.12 21.00
N GLN A 55 -2.49 -7.04 21.75
CA GLN A 55 -2.95 -5.80 21.17
C GLN A 55 -1.89 -5.44 20.14
N ALA A 56 -2.24 -5.56 18.86
CA ALA A 56 -1.56 -4.83 17.81
C ALA A 56 -1.82 -3.35 18.08
N THR A 57 -1.14 -2.79 19.08
CA THR A 57 -0.89 -1.37 19.19
C THR A 57 0.02 -1.10 18.01
N VAL A 58 -0.57 -0.82 16.84
CA VAL A 58 0.16 -0.22 15.75
C VAL A 58 0.56 1.14 16.31
N GLN A 59 1.76 1.20 16.89
CA GLN A 59 2.27 2.42 17.49
C GLN A 59 2.30 3.45 16.37
N GLU A 60 1.60 4.56 16.53
CA GLU A 60 1.54 5.64 15.52
C GLU A 60 2.94 6.14 15.12
N GLN A 61 3.93 5.87 15.98
CA GLN A 61 5.36 6.05 15.80
C GLN A 61 5.98 5.14 14.72
N ASP A 62 5.55 3.88 14.59
CA ASP A 62 6.04 2.94 13.58
C ASP A 62 5.51 3.29 12.19
N ILE A 63 4.23 3.64 12.09
CA ILE A 63 3.60 4.10 10.84
C ILE A 63 4.33 5.35 10.32
N SER A 64 4.70 6.26 11.24
CA SER A 64 5.45 7.48 10.93
C SER A 64 6.85 7.19 10.38
N LYS A 65 7.55 6.16 10.91
CA LYS A 65 8.88 5.75 10.44
C LYS A 65 8.82 5.01 9.10
N GLU A 66 7.78 4.22 8.86
CA GLU A 66 7.57 3.55 7.57
C GLU A 66 7.16 4.54 6.48
N LEU A 67 6.29 5.51 6.80
CA LEU A 67 6.00 6.64 5.89
C LEU A 67 7.25 7.44 5.57
N GLN A 68 8.12 7.71 6.56
CA GLN A 68 9.39 8.41 6.31
C GLN A 68 10.27 7.67 5.28
N ARG A 69 10.29 6.34 5.29
CA ARG A 69 11.04 5.58 4.26
C ARG A 69 10.42 5.69 2.86
N ILE A 70 9.09 5.77 2.75
CA ILE A 70 8.41 5.92 1.46
C ILE A 70 8.68 7.31 0.84
N LEU A 71 8.92 8.32 1.68
CA LEU A 71 9.25 9.68 1.22
C LEU A 71 10.61 9.77 0.51
N ASP A 72 11.53 8.82 0.72
CA ASP A 72 12.87 8.80 0.13
C ASP A 72 12.96 8.04 -1.21
N ILE A 73 11.82 7.60 -1.76
CA ILE A 73 11.80 6.87 -3.03
C ILE A 73 12.16 7.83 -4.18
N PRO A 74 13.17 7.50 -5.01
CA PRO A 74 13.54 8.34 -6.14
C PRO A 74 12.45 8.33 -7.21
N LEU A 75 12.11 9.52 -7.72
CA LEU A 75 11.10 9.72 -8.76
C LEU A 75 11.72 10.34 -10.01
N SER A 76 11.28 9.88 -11.19
CA SER A 76 11.70 10.46 -12.46
C SER A 76 10.83 11.68 -12.78
N ILE A 77 11.48 12.83 -12.94
CA ILE A 77 10.84 14.07 -13.36
C ILE A 77 11.16 14.32 -14.83
N THR A 78 10.13 14.51 -15.64
CA THR A 78 10.23 14.85 -17.06
C THR A 78 9.68 16.25 -17.26
N VAL A 79 10.49 17.11 -17.86
CA VAL A 79 10.08 18.47 -18.25
C VAL A 79 9.87 18.48 -19.75
N VAL A 80 8.67 18.90 -20.17
CA VAL A 80 8.28 18.96 -21.58
C VAL A 80 8.08 20.41 -21.97
N ILE A 81 8.87 20.88 -22.93
CA ILE A 81 8.79 22.23 -23.53
C ILE A 81 7.63 22.34 -24.52
N GLY A 82 7.22 21.22 -25.11
CA GLY A 82 6.09 21.18 -26.03
C GLY A 82 5.94 19.83 -26.68
N THR A 83 4.72 19.54 -27.14
CA THR A 83 4.39 18.35 -27.92
C THR A 83 3.99 18.74 -29.33
N THR A 84 4.10 17.81 -30.26
CA THR A 84 3.48 17.93 -31.58
C THR A 84 3.13 16.56 -32.12
N VAL A 85 2.14 16.51 -33.01
CA VAL A 85 1.72 15.31 -33.71
C VAL A 85 2.16 15.42 -35.16
N ILE A 86 2.99 14.47 -35.60
CA ILE A 86 3.44 14.35 -37.00
C ILE A 86 3.02 13.00 -37.59
N THR A 87 2.93 12.93 -38.91
CA THR A 87 2.62 11.69 -39.62
C THR A 87 3.83 10.75 -39.67
N ILE A 88 3.59 9.45 -39.86
CA ILE A 88 4.66 8.45 -40.06
C ILE A 88 5.57 8.86 -41.23
N LYS A 89 4.99 9.43 -42.30
CA LYS A 89 5.73 9.91 -43.46
C LYS A 89 6.72 11.02 -43.11
N GLU A 90 6.31 11.98 -42.28
CA GLU A 90 7.18 13.07 -41.82
C GLU A 90 8.29 12.55 -40.91
N LEU A 91 7.95 11.66 -39.96
CA LEU A 91 8.93 11.03 -39.08
C LEU A 91 10.04 10.32 -39.86
N LEU A 92 9.69 9.54 -40.90
CA LEU A 92 10.66 8.84 -41.74
C LEU A 92 11.51 9.77 -42.62
N ASN A 93 11.03 10.99 -42.89
CA ASN A 93 11.72 12.02 -43.66
C ASN A 93 12.61 12.93 -42.81
N LEU A 94 12.58 12.82 -41.48
CA LEU A 94 13.45 13.60 -40.61
C LEU A 94 14.93 13.29 -40.89
N ARG A 95 15.74 14.33 -41.03
CA ARG A 95 17.18 14.27 -41.27
C ARG A 95 17.89 15.29 -40.38
N PRO A 96 19.21 15.18 -40.18
CA PRO A 96 19.97 16.22 -39.50
C PRO A 96 19.70 17.58 -40.14
N GLY A 97 19.29 18.56 -39.34
CA GLY A 97 18.90 19.89 -39.80
C GLY A 97 17.39 20.08 -40.05
N SER A 98 16.56 19.04 -39.96
CA SER A 98 15.10 19.18 -39.97
C SER A 98 14.63 19.93 -38.72
N VAL A 99 13.74 20.89 -38.91
CA VAL A 99 13.09 21.65 -37.82
C VAL A 99 11.65 21.16 -37.68
N VAL A 100 11.26 20.80 -36.46
CA VAL A 100 9.90 20.38 -36.13
C VAL A 100 9.26 21.46 -35.27
N ALA A 101 8.13 22.01 -35.73
CA ALA A 101 7.38 23.00 -34.96
C ALA A 101 6.60 22.30 -33.84
N LEU A 102 6.63 22.88 -32.64
CA LEU A 102 5.85 22.40 -31.49
C LEU A 102 4.54 23.18 -31.38
N ASP A 103 3.51 22.58 -30.77
CA ASP A 103 2.21 23.23 -30.56
C ASP A 103 2.23 24.30 -29.45
N GLU A 104 3.36 24.42 -28.74
CA GLU A 104 3.51 25.32 -27.59
C GLU A 104 4.05 26.71 -28.01
N SER A 105 3.47 27.77 -27.43
CA SER A 105 3.85 29.15 -27.74
C SER A 105 5.11 29.58 -26.97
N ILE A 106 5.94 30.44 -27.58
CA ILE A 106 7.34 30.75 -27.18
C ILE A 106 7.54 31.36 -25.78
N ASN A 107 6.48 31.66 -25.02
CA ASN A 107 6.54 32.16 -23.63
C ASN A 107 5.57 31.41 -22.70
N SER A 108 5.31 30.14 -23.00
CA SER A 108 4.42 29.30 -22.20
C SER A 108 5.17 28.66 -21.02
N PHE A 109 4.43 28.33 -19.98
CA PHE A 109 4.93 27.48 -18.91
C PHE A 109 5.18 26.08 -19.45
N VAL A 110 6.35 25.53 -19.15
CA VAL A 110 6.70 24.14 -19.44
C VAL A 110 5.92 23.20 -18.52
N SER A 111 5.51 22.07 -19.07
CA SER A 111 4.78 21.05 -18.32
C SER A 111 5.76 20.13 -17.60
N VAL A 112 5.55 19.92 -16.30
CA VAL A 112 6.39 19.07 -15.46
C VAL A 112 5.61 17.82 -15.09
N TYR A 113 6.16 16.67 -15.45
CA TYR A 113 5.59 15.36 -15.20
C TYR A 113 6.44 14.61 -14.17
N ALA A 114 5.79 13.92 -13.25
CA ALA A 114 6.42 12.92 -12.39
C ALA A 114 5.82 11.55 -12.72
N ASN A 115 6.66 10.57 -13.05
CA ASN A 115 6.22 9.24 -13.49
C ASN A 115 5.11 9.29 -14.58
N GLY A 116 5.21 10.25 -15.50
CA GLY A 116 4.24 10.41 -16.59
C GLY A 116 2.96 11.16 -16.25
N LYS A 117 2.76 11.63 -15.01
CA LYS A 117 1.59 12.44 -14.62
C LYS A 117 1.96 13.91 -14.44
N LEU A 118 1.14 14.81 -14.98
CA LEU A 118 1.32 16.25 -14.85
C LEU A 118 1.18 16.65 -13.38
N ILE A 119 2.24 17.22 -12.81
CA ILE A 119 2.26 17.67 -11.41
C ILE A 119 2.38 19.18 -11.26
N ALA A 120 2.97 19.86 -12.24
CA ALA A 120 3.25 21.28 -12.14
C ALA A 120 3.41 21.92 -13.52
N LYS A 121 3.25 23.25 -13.51
CA LYS A 121 3.68 24.15 -14.58
C LYS A 121 4.85 24.97 -14.08
N ALA A 122 5.86 25.12 -14.92
CA ALA A 122 7.08 25.82 -14.54
C ALA A 122 7.56 26.74 -15.65
N GLU A 123 8.41 27.70 -15.31
CA GLU A 123 9.13 28.52 -16.25
C GLU A 123 10.55 27.99 -16.41
N LEU A 124 11.08 27.96 -17.64
CA LEU A 124 12.46 27.57 -17.89
C LEU A 124 13.39 28.74 -17.55
N VAL A 125 14.37 28.50 -16.70
CA VAL A 125 15.36 29.49 -16.27
C VAL A 125 16.77 28.97 -16.51
N VAL A 126 17.73 29.87 -16.68
CA VAL A 126 19.15 29.49 -16.76
C VAL A 126 19.81 29.84 -15.43
N VAL A 127 20.48 28.85 -14.83
CA VAL A 127 21.21 29.00 -13.57
C VAL A 127 22.68 28.69 -13.83
N GLY A 128 23.48 29.75 -13.97
CA GLY A 128 24.88 29.64 -14.38
C GLY A 128 24.97 29.13 -15.81
N GLU A 129 25.50 27.92 -15.98
CA GLU A 129 25.64 27.23 -17.27
C GLU A 129 24.59 26.11 -17.46
N ASN A 130 23.67 25.95 -16.50
CA ASN A 130 22.69 24.87 -16.50
C ASN A 130 21.28 25.40 -16.75
N PHE A 131 20.45 24.56 -17.37
CA PHE A 131 19.00 24.77 -17.39
C PHE A 131 18.40 24.41 -16.04
N GLY A 132 17.47 25.21 -15.57
CA GLY A 132 16.66 24.97 -14.39
C GLY A 132 15.20 25.29 -14.68
N ILE A 133 14.32 24.92 -13.76
CA ILE A 133 12.90 25.26 -13.84
C ILE A 133 12.47 25.96 -12.56
N ARG A 134 11.63 26.99 -12.70
CA ARG A 134 10.96 27.67 -11.59
C ARG A 134 9.51 27.25 -11.59
N ILE A 135 9.07 26.58 -10.53
CA ILE A 135 7.68 26.15 -10.39
C ILE A 135 6.77 27.40 -10.30
N ALA A 136 5.79 27.49 -11.19
CA ALA A 136 4.79 28.54 -11.22
C ALA A 136 3.49 28.08 -10.54
N GLU A 137 3.01 26.90 -10.91
CA GLU A 137 1.83 26.27 -10.32
C GLU A 137 2.11 24.79 -10.04
N ILE A 138 1.61 24.27 -8.92
CA ILE A 138 1.77 22.87 -8.52
C ILE A 138 0.48 22.34 -7.90
N ILE A 139 0.13 21.09 -8.19
CA ILE A 139 -1.04 20.44 -7.59
C ILE A 139 -0.87 20.24 -6.07
N GLU A 140 -1.99 20.14 -5.34
CA GLU A 140 -1.98 20.02 -3.88
C GLU A 140 -1.29 18.73 -3.41
N LYS A 141 -0.71 18.77 -2.20
CA LYS A 141 0.10 17.67 -1.65
C LYS A 141 -0.66 16.33 -1.64
N GLU A 142 -1.93 16.36 -1.28
CA GLU A 142 -2.77 15.16 -1.20
C GLU A 142 -3.02 14.56 -2.59
N ASP A 143 -3.24 15.41 -3.60
CA ASP A 143 -3.39 14.98 -4.99
C ASP A 143 -2.07 14.48 -5.59
N ARG A 144 -0.92 15.01 -5.14
CA ARG A 144 0.40 14.47 -5.51
C ARG A 144 0.57 13.05 -5.01
N VAL A 145 0.25 12.78 -3.74
CA VAL A 145 0.39 11.43 -3.16
C VAL A 145 -0.56 10.46 -3.87
N LYS A 146 -1.81 10.84 -4.10
CA LYS A 146 -2.77 10.04 -4.89
C LYS A 146 -2.28 9.80 -6.32
N SER A 147 -1.64 10.79 -6.93
CA SER A 147 -1.10 10.68 -8.28
C SER A 147 0.03 9.67 -8.43
N LEU A 148 0.75 9.40 -7.33
CA LEU A 148 1.88 8.47 -7.28
C LEU A 148 1.45 7.07 -6.81
N ALA A 149 0.43 6.97 -5.96
CA ALA A 149 -0.07 5.69 -5.41
C ALA A 149 -0.92 4.87 -6.40
N SER A 150 -1.24 5.42 -7.57
CA SER A 150 -2.14 4.79 -8.57
C SER A 150 -1.40 4.03 -9.68
N HIS A 151 -0.11 3.74 -9.53
CA HIS A 151 0.70 2.97 -10.47
C HIS A 151 1.47 1.88 -9.73
#